data_AF-Q5QZN3-F1
#
_entry.id   AF-Q5QZN3-F1
#
_cell.length_a   1.000
_cell.length_b   1.000
_cell.length_c   1.000
_cell.angle_alpha   90.00
_cell.angle_beta   90.00
_cell.angle_gamma   90.00
#
_symmetry.space_group_name_H-M   'P 1'
#
loop_
_entity.id
_entity.type
_entity.pdbx_description
1 polymer ?
#
loop_
_entity_poly.entity_id
_entity_poly.type
_entity_poly.pdbx_seq_one_letter_code
_entity_poly.pdbx_strand_id
1 'polypeptide(L)'
;MSVTGVSFTDAVFESVSAMTTTGATILTGLDEMPKSFLLYRQFLQWMGGLGIVIFVVAILPMLNVGGMRLLKAETPGPIKNEKLAPRVASTSRYLWLVYLCLTIGCAGSYWLAGMSPFDAIAHSLTTVSTGGFSPYDASMGHFQQPIILIVADVFMILGAISFALHHKLFTARAISGYWKDEETRWFLIALAVFSVILTALAFNAQTHHSFGESLNQAVFHVVSFMTSTGYGADDLSAWPAATAGFLVAASYLGGCAGSTAGGNKFVRNVITLRILKHQMLQAIHPRAILKVVYQGKAVTNDVIQAVMSFMLMVAISSMVLTLILMLTGLDFFSAFTAVSACLNVLGPGFGEVSSNFIPVSDTGTWVLTLAMILGRLEYFTLLTLLLPQFWRD
;
A
#
# COMPACT_ATOMS: atom_id res chain seq x y z
N MET A 1 33.57 0.29 -12.28
CA MET A 1 32.56 1.11 -12.97
C MET A 1 31.26 0.89 -12.22
N SER A 2 30.65 1.92 -11.63
CA SER A 2 29.36 1.80 -10.95
C SER A 2 28.32 1.24 -11.92
N VAL A 3 27.58 0.18 -11.53
CA VAL A 3 26.64 -0.53 -12.42
C VAL A 3 25.59 0.40 -13.03
N THR A 4 25.18 1.44 -12.31
CA THR A 4 24.11 2.36 -12.71
C THR A 4 24.56 3.81 -12.93
N GLY A 5 25.79 4.18 -12.54
CA GLY A 5 26.29 5.55 -12.72
C GLY A 5 25.57 6.64 -11.90
N VAL A 6 24.72 6.28 -10.94
CA VAL A 6 23.90 7.24 -10.16
C VAL A 6 24.63 7.90 -9.01
N SER A 7 24.12 9.05 -8.55
CA SER A 7 24.65 9.77 -7.39
C SER A 7 24.41 9.02 -6.07
N PHE A 8 25.03 9.50 -4.97
CA PHE A 8 24.76 8.95 -3.64
C PHE A 8 23.31 9.17 -3.20
N THR A 9 22.78 10.39 -3.42
CA THR A 9 21.39 10.75 -3.11
C THR A 9 20.42 9.81 -3.81
N ASP A 10 20.69 9.54 -5.08
CA ASP A 10 19.92 8.65 -5.92
C ASP A 10 19.95 7.20 -5.43
N ALA A 11 21.15 6.70 -5.13
CA ALA A 11 21.32 5.35 -4.59
C ALA A 11 20.57 5.15 -3.27
N VAL A 12 20.56 6.16 -2.40
CA VAL A 12 19.79 6.14 -1.14
C VAL A 12 18.29 6.15 -1.42
N PHE A 13 17.82 7.01 -2.32
CA PHE A 13 16.40 7.07 -2.70
C PHE A 13 15.90 5.72 -3.23
N GLU A 14 16.63 5.13 -4.17
CA GLU A 14 16.29 3.84 -4.77
C GLU A 14 16.26 2.72 -3.70
N SER A 15 17.24 2.72 -2.80
CA SER A 15 17.34 1.72 -1.72
C SER A 15 16.22 1.86 -0.69
N VAL A 16 15.89 3.09 -0.28
CA VAL A 16 14.80 3.37 0.67
C VAL A 16 13.45 3.08 0.02
N SER A 17 13.26 3.46 -1.24
CA SER A 17 12.07 3.13 -2.02
C SER A 17 11.85 1.62 -2.09
N ALA A 18 12.91 0.84 -2.35
CA ALA A 18 12.85 -0.61 -2.34
C ALA A 18 12.50 -1.15 -0.94
N MET A 19 13.22 -0.73 0.11
CA MET A 19 13.05 -1.27 1.46
C MET A 19 11.70 -0.89 2.09
N THR A 20 11.18 0.29 1.78
CA THR A 20 9.85 0.72 2.22
C THR A 20 8.73 0.10 1.41
N THR A 21 9.04 -0.62 0.33
CA THR A 21 8.10 -1.12 -0.69
C THR A 21 7.31 0.00 -1.35
N THR A 22 7.94 1.16 -1.59
CA THR A 22 7.26 2.29 -2.26
C THR A 22 7.22 2.09 -3.76
N GLY A 23 8.30 1.65 -4.41
CA GLY A 23 8.27 1.43 -5.86
C GLY A 23 8.54 2.67 -6.72
N ALA A 24 8.89 3.81 -6.11
CA ALA A 24 9.37 4.99 -6.83
C ALA A 24 10.81 4.75 -7.34
N THR A 25 11.04 4.93 -8.63
CA THR A 25 12.35 4.73 -9.27
C THR A 25 12.86 6.02 -9.88
N ILE A 26 14.17 6.21 -9.79
CA ILE A 26 14.94 7.25 -10.50
C ILE A 26 15.85 6.65 -11.57
N LEU A 27 15.83 5.32 -11.71
CA LEU A 27 16.57 4.60 -12.73
C LEU A 27 15.76 4.53 -14.02
N THR A 28 16.47 4.59 -15.15
CA THR A 28 15.97 4.36 -16.51
C THR A 28 16.86 3.36 -17.23
N GLY A 29 16.36 2.75 -18.30
CA GLY A 29 17.07 1.72 -19.05
C GLY A 29 17.19 0.42 -18.25
N LEU A 30 16.19 0.11 -17.41
CA LEU A 30 16.19 -1.09 -16.58
C LEU A 30 16.28 -2.37 -17.42
N ASP A 31 15.69 -2.36 -18.62
CA ASP A 31 15.66 -3.44 -19.59
C ASP A 31 17.07 -3.98 -19.95
N GLU A 32 18.09 -3.12 -19.95
CA GLU A 32 19.47 -3.47 -20.31
C GLU A 32 20.36 -3.76 -19.09
N MET A 33 19.86 -3.55 -17.87
CA MET A 33 20.66 -3.73 -16.66
C MET A 33 20.92 -5.21 -16.36
N PRO A 34 22.04 -5.53 -15.65
CA PRO A 34 22.34 -6.90 -15.28
C PRO A 34 21.21 -7.53 -14.45
N LYS A 35 20.79 -8.74 -14.82
CA LYS A 35 19.73 -9.49 -14.12
C LYS A 35 19.96 -9.64 -12.61
N SER A 36 21.21 -9.73 -12.16
CA SER A 36 21.56 -9.77 -10.74
C SER A 36 21.19 -8.48 -9.99
N PHE A 37 21.37 -7.33 -10.63
CA PHE A 37 21.01 -6.04 -10.07
C PHE A 37 19.48 -5.85 -10.05
N LEU A 38 18.81 -6.22 -11.13
CA LEU A 38 17.34 -6.18 -11.19
C LEU A 38 16.71 -7.06 -10.11
N LEU A 39 17.23 -8.28 -9.91
CA LEU A 39 16.77 -9.18 -8.86
C LEU A 39 17.05 -8.63 -7.45
N TYR A 40 18.18 -7.96 -7.24
CA TYR A 40 18.49 -7.29 -5.97
C TYR A 40 17.43 -6.24 -5.62
N ARG A 41 17.02 -5.41 -6.58
CA ARG A 41 15.94 -4.42 -6.38
C ARG A 41 14.62 -5.10 -5.97
N GLN A 42 14.23 -6.16 -6.67
CA GLN A 42 13.00 -6.91 -6.33
C GLN A 42 13.10 -7.57 -4.94
N PHE A 43 14.27 -8.11 -4.60
CA PHE A 43 14.52 -8.78 -3.33
C PHE A 43 14.44 -7.81 -2.14
N LEU A 44 14.94 -6.58 -2.29
CA LEU A 44 14.80 -5.55 -1.27
C LEU A 44 13.33 -5.24 -0.94
N GLN A 45 12.47 -5.15 -1.96
CA GLN A 45 11.03 -4.98 -1.73
C GLN A 45 10.41 -6.19 -1.04
N TRP A 46 10.80 -7.40 -1.44
CA TRP A 46 10.31 -8.61 -0.78
C TRP A 46 10.69 -8.68 0.70
N MET A 47 11.92 -8.28 1.03
CA MET A 47 12.40 -8.15 2.41
C MET A 47 11.66 -7.05 3.17
N GLY A 48 11.40 -5.90 2.54
CA GLY A 48 10.62 -4.79 3.11
C GLY A 48 9.17 -5.16 3.42
N GLY A 49 8.53 -5.93 2.53
CA GLY A 49 7.17 -6.46 2.71
C GLY A 49 7.10 -7.45 3.88
N LEU A 50 8.03 -8.39 3.95
CA LEU A 50 8.12 -9.29 5.10
C LEU A 50 8.41 -8.53 6.39
N GLY A 51 9.30 -7.54 6.33
CA GLY A 51 9.71 -6.71 7.47
C GLY A 51 8.52 -6.00 8.11
N ILE A 52 7.64 -5.38 7.33
CA ILE A 52 6.45 -4.70 7.89
C ILE A 52 5.47 -5.70 8.51
N VAL A 53 5.23 -6.85 7.88
CA VAL A 53 4.29 -7.85 8.40
C VAL A 53 4.77 -8.37 9.76
N ILE A 54 6.07 -8.66 9.88
CA ILE A 54 6.67 -9.09 11.15
C ILE A 54 6.65 -7.93 12.17
N PHE A 55 7.02 -6.72 11.77
CA PHE A 55 7.03 -5.54 12.67
C PHE A 55 5.64 -5.26 13.26
N VAL A 56 4.60 -5.27 12.42
CA VAL A 56 3.21 -5.02 12.82
C VAL A 56 2.69 -6.05 13.83
N VAL A 57 3.11 -7.31 13.70
CA VAL A 57 2.65 -8.37 14.60
C VAL A 57 3.53 -8.53 15.84
N ALA A 58 4.83 -8.31 15.72
CA ALA A 58 5.79 -8.53 16.80
C ALA A 58 5.95 -7.32 17.73
N ILE A 59 6.03 -6.11 17.16
CA ILE A 59 6.48 -4.90 17.88
C ILE A 59 5.30 -3.98 18.20
N LEU A 60 4.38 -3.78 17.24
CA LEU A 60 3.26 -2.86 17.38
C LEU A 60 2.30 -3.15 18.58
N PRO A 61 2.03 -4.41 18.99
CA PRO A 61 1.25 -4.69 20.20
C PRO A 61 1.91 -4.18 21.50
N MET A 62 3.23 -4.00 21.50
CA MET A 62 4.02 -3.48 22.61
C MET A 62 3.99 -1.94 22.68
N LEU A 63 3.79 -1.27 21.55
CA LEU A 63 3.85 0.20 21.44
C LEU A 63 2.63 0.94 22.02
N ASN A 64 1.61 0.23 22.52
CA ASN A 64 0.44 0.79 23.23
C ASN A 64 -0.28 1.97 22.52
N VAL A 65 -0.10 2.14 21.20
CA VAL A 65 -0.73 3.20 20.41
C VAL A 65 -2.19 2.82 20.13
N GLY A 66 -3.10 3.77 20.37
CA GLY A 66 -4.52 3.58 20.70
C GLY A 66 -5.41 2.75 19.75
N GLY A 67 -4.98 2.42 18.53
CA GLY A 67 -5.76 1.60 17.59
C GLY A 67 -5.77 0.09 17.89
N MET A 68 -4.77 -0.43 18.60
CA MET A 68 -4.56 -1.88 18.76
C MET A 68 -5.30 -2.51 19.95
N ARG A 69 -6.03 -1.73 20.76
CA ARG A 69 -6.88 -2.29 21.83
C ARG A 69 -8.00 -3.18 21.25
N LEU A 70 -8.39 -2.98 20.00
CA LEU A 70 -9.36 -3.83 19.28
C LEU A 70 -8.75 -5.15 18.80
N LEU A 71 -7.51 -5.15 18.30
CA LEU A 71 -6.78 -6.37 17.91
C LEU A 71 -6.40 -7.24 19.12
N LYS A 72 -6.17 -6.62 20.29
CA LYS A 72 -6.09 -7.32 21.59
C LYS A 72 -7.38 -8.06 21.97
N ALA A 73 -8.53 -7.71 21.37
CA ALA A 73 -9.83 -8.34 21.64
C ALA A 73 -10.19 -9.46 20.64
N GLU A 74 -9.34 -9.73 19.65
CA GLU A 74 -9.50 -10.83 18.68
C GLU A 74 -8.62 -12.05 19.00
N THR A 75 -7.74 -11.94 19.99
CA THR A 75 -6.96 -13.07 20.49
C THR A 75 -7.80 -13.84 21.52
N PRO A 76 -8.18 -15.11 21.26
CA PRO A 76 -8.96 -15.90 22.22
C PRO A 76 -8.05 -16.36 23.36
N GLY A 77 -8.30 -15.90 24.59
CA GLY A 77 -7.70 -16.46 25.81
C GLY A 77 -7.52 -15.47 26.96
N PRO A 78 -7.57 -15.94 28.22
CA PRO A 78 -7.36 -15.09 29.39
C PRO A 78 -5.93 -14.56 29.43
N ILE A 79 -5.77 -13.24 29.39
CA ILE A 79 -4.46 -12.57 29.52
C ILE A 79 -4.05 -12.61 30.99
N LYS A 80 -3.53 -13.75 31.45
CA LYS A 80 -2.54 -13.76 32.54
C LYS A 80 -1.19 -13.45 31.92
N ASN A 81 -0.36 -12.71 32.66
CA ASN A 81 1.01 -12.29 32.33
C ASN A 81 1.97 -13.49 32.10
N GLU A 82 1.70 -14.32 31.12
CA GLU A 82 2.56 -15.42 30.67
C GLU A 82 3.27 -14.99 29.39
N LYS A 83 4.57 -14.72 29.56
CA LYS A 83 5.63 -14.57 28.55
C LYS A 83 5.11 -14.38 27.11
N LEU A 84 4.96 -13.11 26.70
CA LEU A 84 4.63 -12.71 25.32
C LEU A 84 5.69 -13.18 24.30
N ALA A 85 6.96 -13.31 24.71
CA ALA A 85 8.09 -13.67 23.84
C ALA A 85 7.93 -14.99 23.04
N PRO A 86 7.58 -16.16 23.63
CA PRO A 86 7.40 -17.40 22.88
C PRO A 86 6.22 -17.38 21.87
N ARG A 87 5.20 -16.53 22.07
CA ARG A 87 4.04 -16.42 21.16
C ARG A 87 4.29 -15.52 19.94
N VAL A 88 5.16 -14.51 20.08
CA VAL A 88 5.58 -13.65 18.96
C VAL A 88 6.42 -14.46 17.96
N ALA A 89 7.31 -15.32 18.43
CA ALA A 89 8.14 -16.17 17.58
C ALA A 89 7.32 -17.21 16.77
N SER A 90 6.33 -17.86 17.40
CA SER A 90 5.46 -18.82 16.70
C SER A 90 4.53 -18.15 15.68
N THR A 91 3.95 -17.00 16.01
CA THR A 91 3.09 -16.22 15.09
C THR A 91 3.87 -15.73 13.87
N SER A 92 5.11 -15.26 14.07
CA SER A 92 5.98 -14.80 12.97
C SER A 92 6.30 -15.92 11.97
N ARG A 93 6.47 -17.16 12.44
CA ARG A 93 6.74 -18.32 11.57
C ARG A 93 5.56 -18.61 10.62
N TYR A 94 4.33 -18.47 11.10
CA TYR A 94 3.14 -18.71 10.27
C TYR A 94 2.95 -17.63 9.21
N LEU A 95 3.17 -16.36 9.56
CA LEU A 95 3.06 -15.24 8.62
C LEU A 95 4.11 -15.37 7.52
N TRP A 96 5.34 -15.73 7.88
CA TRP A 96 6.41 -16.01 6.91
C TRP A 96 6.02 -17.14 5.95
N LEU A 97 5.39 -18.22 6.45
CA LEU A 97 4.95 -19.32 5.61
C LEU A 97 3.85 -18.89 4.63
N VAL A 98 2.85 -18.13 5.09
CA VAL A 98 1.80 -17.58 4.20
C VAL A 98 2.43 -16.69 3.12
N TYR A 99 3.35 -15.81 3.50
CA TYR A 99 4.04 -14.91 2.57
C TYR A 99 4.84 -15.68 1.52
N LEU A 100 5.58 -16.71 1.92
CA LEU A 100 6.34 -17.55 1.00
C LEU A 100 5.42 -18.36 0.07
N CYS A 101 4.33 -18.94 0.60
CA CYS A 101 3.36 -19.69 -0.20
C CYS A 101 2.68 -18.79 -1.25
N LEU A 102 2.28 -17.57 -0.88
CA LEU A 102 1.73 -16.60 -1.83
C LEU A 102 2.77 -16.20 -2.89
N THR A 103 4.03 -15.97 -2.49
CA THR A 103 5.11 -15.61 -3.42
C THR A 103 5.37 -16.74 -4.44
N ILE A 104 5.50 -17.99 -3.97
CA ILE A 104 5.74 -19.14 -4.85
C ILE A 104 4.52 -19.39 -5.75
N GLY A 105 3.31 -19.29 -5.21
CA GLY A 105 2.08 -19.40 -6.00
C GLY A 105 1.98 -18.33 -7.07
N CYS A 106 2.40 -17.10 -6.76
CA CYS A 106 2.44 -15.98 -7.70
C CYS A 106 3.47 -16.23 -8.81
N ALA A 107 4.69 -16.64 -8.46
CA ALA A 107 5.73 -16.98 -9.43
C ALA A 107 5.29 -18.11 -10.37
N GLY A 108 4.69 -19.17 -9.84
CA GLY A 108 4.14 -20.26 -10.65
C GLY A 108 3.02 -19.78 -11.57
N SER A 109 2.12 -18.93 -11.09
CA SER A 109 1.01 -18.39 -11.89
C SER A 109 1.52 -17.48 -13.02
N TYR A 110 2.49 -16.61 -12.76
CA TYR A 110 3.10 -15.76 -13.79
C TYR A 110 3.85 -16.58 -14.84
N TRP A 111 4.56 -17.63 -14.43
CA TRP A 111 5.23 -18.53 -15.37
C TRP A 111 4.22 -19.27 -16.27
N LEU A 112 3.13 -19.77 -15.70
CA LEU A 112 2.03 -20.39 -16.47
C LEU A 112 1.31 -19.38 -17.38
N ALA A 113 1.26 -18.11 -16.98
CA ALA A 113 0.73 -17.02 -17.79
C ALA A 113 1.69 -16.55 -18.89
N GLY A 114 2.88 -17.14 -19.02
CA GLY A 114 3.80 -16.92 -20.15
C GLY A 114 5.01 -16.02 -19.86
N MET A 115 5.23 -15.58 -18.61
CA MET A 115 6.47 -14.88 -18.24
C MET A 115 7.68 -15.81 -18.28
N SER A 116 8.88 -15.26 -18.53
CA SER A 116 10.11 -16.03 -18.34
C SER A 116 10.29 -16.40 -16.86
N PRO A 117 11.00 -17.48 -16.52
CA PRO A 117 11.21 -17.86 -15.12
C PRO A 117 11.85 -16.76 -14.27
N PHE A 118 12.72 -15.95 -14.88
CA PHE A 118 13.34 -14.81 -14.21
C PHE A 118 12.29 -13.73 -13.88
N ASP A 119 11.50 -13.33 -14.88
CA ASP A 119 10.49 -12.28 -14.72
C ASP A 119 9.39 -12.71 -13.75
N ALA A 120 8.96 -13.97 -13.84
CA ALA A 120 7.95 -14.53 -12.95
C ALA A 120 8.38 -14.49 -11.49
N ILE A 121 9.62 -14.87 -11.18
CA ILE A 121 10.18 -14.77 -9.83
C ILE A 121 10.33 -13.30 -9.45
N ALA A 122 10.98 -12.49 -10.27
CA ALA A 122 11.22 -11.07 -10.03
C ALA A 122 9.92 -10.30 -9.70
N HIS A 123 8.87 -10.45 -10.50
CA HIS A 123 7.58 -9.81 -10.27
C HIS A 123 6.82 -10.43 -9.10
N SER A 124 6.93 -11.73 -8.82
CA SER A 124 6.27 -12.32 -7.66
C SER A 124 6.73 -11.70 -6.34
N LEU A 125 8.02 -11.36 -6.24
CA LEU A 125 8.63 -10.75 -5.07
C LEU A 125 8.02 -9.39 -4.77
N THR A 126 7.68 -8.63 -5.81
CA THR A 126 7.17 -7.24 -5.71
C THR A 126 5.65 -7.13 -5.76
N THR A 127 4.98 -8.12 -6.34
CA THR A 127 3.51 -8.24 -6.32
C THR A 127 3.00 -8.55 -4.92
N VAL A 128 3.57 -9.57 -4.25
CA VAL A 128 3.10 -10.00 -2.91
C VAL A 128 3.55 -9.04 -1.81
N SER A 129 4.69 -8.37 -1.99
CA SER A 129 5.13 -7.30 -1.08
C SER A 129 4.41 -5.96 -1.32
N THR A 130 3.51 -5.89 -2.31
CA THR A 130 2.82 -4.67 -2.75
C THR A 130 3.79 -3.50 -2.92
N GLY A 131 4.88 -3.73 -3.66
CA GLY A 131 5.96 -2.77 -3.81
C GLY A 131 6.16 -2.21 -5.22
N GLY A 132 5.72 -2.92 -6.27
CA GLY A 132 5.63 -2.34 -7.62
C GLY A 132 6.91 -2.21 -8.45
N PHE A 133 8.08 -2.61 -7.95
CA PHE A 133 9.26 -2.62 -8.80
C PHE A 133 9.12 -3.66 -9.92
N SER A 134 9.69 -3.29 -11.06
CA SER A 134 9.75 -4.08 -12.27
C SER A 134 11.19 -4.19 -12.77
N PRO A 135 11.56 -5.31 -13.42
CA PRO A 135 12.77 -5.41 -14.24
C PRO A 135 12.76 -4.53 -15.49
N TYR A 136 11.58 -4.04 -15.90
CA TYR A 136 11.36 -3.27 -17.14
C TYR A 136 10.88 -1.85 -16.82
N ASP A 137 11.31 -0.86 -17.62
CA ASP A 137 10.88 0.54 -17.46
C ASP A 137 9.36 0.70 -17.62
N ALA A 138 8.76 -0.03 -18.56
CA ALA A 138 7.31 -0.04 -18.80
C ALA A 138 6.50 -0.80 -17.74
N SER A 139 7.14 -1.28 -16.66
CA SER A 139 6.47 -2.05 -15.60
C SER A 139 5.73 -3.28 -16.16
N MET A 140 4.45 -3.46 -15.83
CA MET A 140 3.61 -4.54 -16.38
C MET A 140 3.18 -4.28 -17.83
N GLY A 141 3.36 -3.06 -18.35
CA GLY A 141 3.05 -2.70 -19.75
C GLY A 141 4.00 -3.33 -20.75
N HIS A 142 5.14 -3.88 -20.30
CA HIS A 142 5.99 -4.75 -21.10
C HIS A 142 5.23 -6.00 -21.58
N PHE A 143 4.30 -6.53 -20.78
CA PHE A 143 3.60 -7.77 -21.07
C PHE A 143 2.27 -7.48 -21.79
N GLN A 144 2.19 -7.90 -23.05
CA GLN A 144 1.01 -7.70 -23.88
C GLN A 144 -0.16 -8.64 -23.55
N GLN A 145 0.05 -9.64 -22.67
CA GLN A 145 -0.97 -10.64 -22.39
C GLN A 145 -1.93 -10.19 -21.26
N PRO A 146 -3.25 -10.06 -21.52
CA PRO A 146 -4.22 -9.62 -20.52
C PRO A 146 -4.23 -10.48 -19.25
N ILE A 147 -3.93 -11.76 -19.38
CA ILE A 147 -3.96 -12.73 -18.27
C ILE A 147 -2.89 -12.43 -17.21
N ILE A 148 -1.78 -11.80 -17.58
CA ILE A 148 -0.72 -11.42 -16.63
C ILE A 148 -1.23 -10.36 -15.65
N LEU A 149 -1.99 -9.37 -16.14
CA LEU A 149 -2.60 -8.34 -15.30
C LEU A 149 -3.60 -8.95 -14.33
N ILE A 150 -4.41 -9.90 -14.78
CA ILE A 150 -5.37 -10.61 -13.92
C ILE A 150 -4.65 -11.41 -12.83
N VAL A 151 -3.55 -12.09 -13.16
CA VAL A 151 -2.73 -12.78 -12.15
C VAL A 151 -2.16 -11.78 -11.15
N ALA A 152 -1.64 -10.64 -11.62
CA ALA A 152 -1.15 -9.58 -10.75
C ALA A 152 -2.25 -9.07 -9.81
N ASP A 153 -3.44 -8.80 -10.33
CA ASP A 153 -4.58 -8.30 -9.54
C ASP A 153 -4.95 -9.24 -8.40
N VAL A 154 -5.05 -10.54 -8.70
CA VAL A 154 -5.37 -11.55 -7.68
C VAL A 154 -4.32 -11.54 -6.57
N PHE A 155 -3.04 -11.55 -6.90
CA PHE A 155 -1.98 -11.61 -5.90
C PHE A 155 -1.75 -10.27 -5.18
N MET A 156 -2.02 -9.13 -5.82
CA MET A 156 -2.03 -7.81 -5.16
C MET A 156 -3.17 -7.73 -4.14
N ILE A 157 -4.37 -8.19 -4.49
CA ILE A 157 -5.52 -8.27 -3.56
C ILE A 157 -5.18 -9.17 -2.38
N LEU A 158 -4.59 -10.34 -2.62
CA LEU A 158 -4.16 -11.25 -1.55
C LEU A 158 -3.05 -10.62 -0.69
N GLY A 159 -2.08 -9.91 -1.28
CA GLY A 159 -1.06 -9.18 -0.53
C GLY A 159 -1.64 -8.05 0.34
N ALA A 160 -2.70 -7.40 -0.12
CA ALA A 160 -3.39 -6.30 0.56
C ALA A 160 -4.40 -6.77 1.63
N ILE A 161 -4.71 -8.06 1.70
CA ILE A 161 -5.53 -8.63 2.78
C ILE A 161 -4.63 -9.00 3.95
N SER A 162 -5.20 -9.03 5.16
CA SER A 162 -4.46 -9.36 6.37
C SER A 162 -3.85 -10.77 6.33
N PHE A 163 -2.52 -10.88 6.52
CA PHE A 163 -1.83 -12.17 6.58
C PHE A 163 -2.30 -13.04 7.75
N ALA A 164 -2.72 -12.41 8.86
CA ALA A 164 -3.34 -13.10 9.98
C ALA A 164 -4.68 -13.75 9.58
N LEU A 165 -5.48 -13.07 8.75
CA LEU A 165 -6.73 -13.61 8.24
C LEU A 165 -6.49 -14.77 7.27
N HIS A 166 -5.51 -14.65 6.36
CA HIS A 166 -5.11 -15.76 5.49
C HIS A 166 -4.77 -17.01 6.28
N HIS A 167 -3.93 -16.89 7.31
CA HIS A 167 -3.57 -18.00 8.17
C HIS A 167 -4.81 -18.60 8.87
N LYS A 168 -5.64 -17.76 9.49
CA LYS A 168 -6.86 -18.19 10.21
C LYS A 168 -7.81 -18.97 9.30
N LEU A 169 -8.06 -18.49 8.10
CA LEU A 169 -9.00 -19.12 7.17
C LEU A 169 -8.43 -20.37 6.51
N PHE A 170 -7.11 -20.40 6.29
CA PHE A 170 -6.42 -21.60 5.81
C PHE A 170 -6.52 -22.74 6.83
N THR A 171 -6.24 -22.46 8.11
CA THR A 171 -6.37 -23.46 9.19
C THR A 171 -7.82 -23.92 9.39
N ALA A 172 -8.77 -22.99 9.31
CA ALA A 172 -10.20 -23.28 9.48
C ALA A 172 -10.87 -23.88 8.23
N ARG A 173 -10.19 -23.96 7.09
CA ARG A 173 -10.73 -24.36 5.77
C ARG A 173 -12.03 -23.63 5.40
N ALA A 174 -12.13 -22.36 5.76
CA ALA A 174 -13.36 -21.59 5.67
C ALA A 174 -13.20 -20.36 4.77
N ILE A 175 -13.18 -20.59 3.44
CA ILE A 175 -13.00 -19.51 2.44
C ILE A 175 -14.09 -18.44 2.55
N SER A 176 -15.32 -18.81 2.93
CA SER A 176 -16.41 -17.86 3.19
C SER A 176 -16.10 -16.86 4.32
N GLY A 177 -15.06 -17.11 5.12
CA GLY A 177 -14.61 -16.21 6.17
C GLY A 177 -14.10 -14.87 5.67
N TYR A 178 -13.58 -14.75 4.42
CA TYR A 178 -13.14 -13.46 3.88
C TYR A 178 -14.30 -12.46 3.76
N TRP A 179 -15.49 -12.93 3.38
CA TRP A 179 -16.68 -12.07 3.27
C TRP A 179 -17.36 -11.79 4.61
N LYS A 180 -17.13 -12.65 5.62
CA LYS A 180 -17.61 -12.44 6.98
C LYS A 180 -16.78 -11.39 7.72
N ASP A 181 -15.50 -11.31 7.39
CA ASP A 181 -14.63 -10.24 7.88
C ASP A 181 -15.10 -8.90 7.31
N GLU A 182 -15.39 -7.97 8.23
CA GLU A 182 -16.01 -6.71 7.87
C GLU A 182 -15.07 -5.82 7.04
N GLU A 183 -13.77 -5.83 7.38
CA GLU A 183 -12.74 -5.02 6.71
C GLU A 183 -12.53 -5.49 5.27
N THR A 184 -12.26 -6.78 5.11
CA THR A 184 -12.02 -7.41 3.81
C THR A 184 -13.23 -7.26 2.90
N ARG A 185 -14.44 -7.44 3.43
CA ARG A 185 -15.66 -7.24 2.64
C ARG A 185 -15.79 -5.80 2.14
N TRP A 186 -15.60 -4.80 2.99
CA TRP A 186 -15.69 -3.40 2.55
C TRP A 186 -14.55 -3.01 1.60
N PHE A 187 -13.35 -3.57 1.79
CA PHE A 187 -12.22 -3.39 0.89
C PHE A 187 -12.54 -3.92 -0.52
N LEU A 188 -13.03 -5.16 -0.62
CA LEU A 188 -13.41 -5.75 -1.90
C LEU A 188 -14.58 -5.01 -2.58
N ILE A 189 -15.56 -4.53 -1.80
CA ILE A 189 -16.65 -3.70 -2.33
C ILE A 189 -16.11 -2.38 -2.87
N ALA A 190 -15.23 -1.70 -2.13
CA ALA A 190 -14.64 -0.44 -2.57
C ALA A 190 -13.82 -0.64 -3.85
N LEU A 191 -13.01 -1.70 -3.93
CA LEU A 191 -12.24 -2.05 -5.12
C LEU A 191 -13.18 -2.25 -6.32
N ALA A 192 -14.22 -3.07 -6.19
CA ALA A 192 -15.18 -3.29 -7.26
C ALA A 192 -15.88 -1.99 -7.71
N VAL A 193 -16.28 -1.13 -6.77
CA VAL A 193 -16.91 0.16 -7.08
C VAL A 193 -15.95 1.09 -7.81
N PHE A 194 -14.71 1.21 -7.35
CA PHE A 194 -13.71 2.06 -8.00
C PHE A 194 -13.36 1.56 -9.40
N SER A 195 -13.23 0.24 -9.58
CA SER A 195 -13.00 -0.37 -10.90
C SER A 195 -14.14 -0.12 -11.87
N VAL A 196 -15.40 -0.20 -11.42
CA VAL A 196 -16.57 0.12 -12.26
C VAL A 196 -16.58 1.60 -12.67
N ILE A 197 -16.29 2.50 -11.73
CA ILE A 197 -16.22 3.95 -12.02
C ILE A 197 -15.12 4.24 -13.04
N LEU A 198 -13.91 3.69 -12.83
CA LEU A 198 -12.80 3.94 -13.75
C LEU A 198 -13.03 3.32 -15.13
N THR A 199 -13.65 2.13 -15.18
CA THR A 199 -14.03 1.50 -16.46
C THR A 199 -15.03 2.37 -17.21
N ALA A 200 -16.03 2.93 -16.52
CA ALA A 200 -17.02 3.82 -17.13
C ALA A 200 -16.39 5.11 -17.67
N LEU A 201 -15.42 5.68 -16.94
CA LEU A 201 -14.65 6.84 -17.39
C LEU A 201 -13.81 6.52 -18.64
N ALA A 202 -13.06 5.42 -18.61
CA ALA A 202 -12.19 4.99 -19.71
C ALA A 202 -12.97 4.70 -20.99
N PHE A 203 -14.11 4.02 -20.85
CA PHE A 203 -14.97 3.64 -21.98
C PHE A 203 -15.66 4.86 -22.61
N ASN A 204 -16.14 5.81 -21.82
CA ASN A 204 -16.76 7.03 -22.32
C ASN A 204 -15.77 7.91 -23.08
N ALA A 205 -14.52 7.96 -22.60
CA ALA A 205 -13.44 8.68 -23.27
C ALA A 205 -12.91 7.98 -24.55
N GLN A 206 -13.43 6.79 -24.89
CA GLN A 206 -12.96 5.96 -26.01
C GLN A 206 -11.44 5.69 -25.99
N THR A 207 -10.89 5.56 -24.78
CA THR A 207 -9.45 5.33 -24.55
C THR A 207 -8.97 4.01 -25.15
N HIS A 208 -9.84 2.99 -25.12
CA HIS A 208 -9.60 1.69 -25.75
C HIS A 208 -10.72 1.31 -26.71
N HIS A 209 -10.41 0.46 -27.68
CA HIS A 209 -11.34 0.01 -28.71
C HIS A 209 -12.39 -0.98 -28.19
N SER A 210 -12.10 -1.71 -27.10
CA SER A 210 -13.00 -2.72 -26.55
C SER A 210 -13.34 -2.47 -25.08
N PHE A 211 -14.57 -2.82 -24.70
CA PHE A 211 -15.01 -2.78 -23.30
C PHE A 211 -14.20 -3.73 -22.42
N GLY A 212 -13.86 -4.92 -22.93
CA GLY A 212 -13.09 -5.92 -22.18
C GLY A 212 -11.68 -5.44 -21.84
N GLU A 213 -11.02 -4.75 -22.77
CA GLU A 213 -9.71 -4.13 -22.54
C GLU A 213 -9.80 -2.96 -21.57
N SER A 214 -10.80 -2.07 -21.74
CA SER A 214 -11.06 -0.97 -20.81
C SER A 214 -11.29 -1.47 -19.38
N LEU A 215 -12.04 -2.57 -19.23
CA LEU A 215 -12.30 -3.20 -17.94
C LEU A 215 -11.01 -3.78 -17.34
N ASN A 216 -10.22 -4.52 -18.14
CA ASN A 216 -8.99 -5.13 -17.65
C ASN A 216 -7.99 -4.07 -17.17
N GLN A 217 -7.76 -3.02 -17.97
CA GLN A 217 -6.84 -1.94 -17.61
C GLN A 217 -7.34 -1.13 -16.41
N ALA A 218 -8.63 -0.80 -16.38
CA ALA A 218 -9.21 -0.04 -15.27
C ALA A 218 -9.18 -0.83 -13.95
N VAL A 219 -9.50 -2.14 -13.99
CA VAL A 219 -9.39 -3.02 -12.82
C VAL A 219 -7.94 -3.07 -12.35
N PHE A 220 -7.00 -3.31 -13.26
CA PHE A 220 -5.58 -3.40 -12.93
C PHE A 220 -5.04 -2.15 -12.25
N HIS A 221 -5.30 -0.97 -12.84
CA HIS A 221 -4.85 0.30 -12.26
C HIS A 221 -5.53 0.61 -10.92
N VAL A 222 -6.82 0.31 -10.76
CA VAL A 222 -7.49 0.48 -9.46
C VAL A 222 -6.92 -0.44 -8.40
N VAL A 223 -6.72 -1.72 -8.72
CA VAL A 223 -6.12 -2.68 -7.78
C VAL A 223 -4.73 -2.21 -7.40
N SER A 224 -3.87 -1.97 -8.40
CA SER A 224 -2.49 -1.51 -8.23
C SER A 224 -2.38 -0.28 -7.33
N PHE A 225 -3.22 0.74 -7.54
CA PHE A 225 -3.18 1.97 -6.73
C PHE A 225 -3.82 1.79 -5.35
N MET A 226 -4.96 1.10 -5.23
CA MET A 226 -5.63 0.88 -3.95
C MET A 226 -4.83 -0.02 -3.01
N THR A 227 -4.14 -1.04 -3.55
CA THR A 227 -3.25 -1.92 -2.77
C THR A 227 -1.88 -1.32 -2.54
N SER A 228 -1.65 -0.08 -3.01
CA SER A 228 -0.36 0.62 -3.01
C SER A 228 0.77 -0.16 -3.67
N THR A 229 0.47 -1.05 -4.61
CA THR A 229 1.52 -1.77 -5.35
C THR A 229 2.19 -0.84 -6.35
N GLY A 230 1.43 -0.03 -7.09
CA GLY A 230 2.00 0.98 -7.99
C GLY A 230 2.57 0.47 -9.31
N TYR A 231 2.18 -0.72 -9.77
CA TYR A 231 2.43 -1.12 -11.15
C TYR A 231 1.66 -0.27 -12.16
N GLY A 232 2.31 0.00 -13.29
CA GLY A 232 1.70 0.56 -14.50
C GLY A 232 1.63 -0.49 -15.62
N ALA A 233 0.59 -0.45 -16.44
CA ALA A 233 0.42 -1.32 -17.61
C ALA A 233 0.12 -0.56 -18.91
N ASP A 234 -0.35 0.68 -18.81
CA ASP A 234 -0.74 1.51 -19.94
C ASP A 234 -0.23 2.96 -19.76
N ASP A 235 -0.27 3.74 -20.84
CA ASP A 235 0.07 5.16 -20.81
C ASP A 235 -1.08 5.98 -20.20
N LEU A 236 -1.04 6.14 -18.88
CA LEU A 236 -2.01 6.93 -18.12
C LEU A 236 -2.04 8.42 -18.52
N SER A 237 -1.08 8.91 -19.31
CA SER A 237 -1.12 10.29 -19.83
C SER A 237 -2.15 10.46 -20.97
N ALA A 238 -2.48 9.36 -21.67
CA ALA A 238 -3.52 9.35 -22.71
C ALA A 238 -4.94 9.26 -22.13
N TRP A 239 -5.07 8.89 -20.86
CA TRP A 239 -6.36 8.78 -20.17
C TRP A 239 -6.90 10.17 -19.80
N PRO A 240 -8.22 10.28 -19.54
CA PRO A 240 -8.79 11.53 -19.03
C PRO A 240 -8.06 12.04 -17.79
N ALA A 241 -7.83 13.35 -17.68
CA ALA A 241 -7.11 13.95 -16.56
C ALA A 241 -7.72 13.62 -15.17
N ALA A 242 -9.03 13.33 -15.14
CA ALA A 242 -9.72 12.88 -13.94
C ALA A 242 -9.18 11.54 -13.40
N THR A 243 -8.62 10.68 -14.26
CA THR A 243 -8.04 9.37 -13.90
C THR A 243 -6.90 9.52 -12.89
N ALA A 244 -5.98 10.46 -13.11
CA ALA A 244 -4.85 10.67 -12.21
C ALA A 244 -5.32 11.06 -10.80
N GLY A 245 -6.20 12.05 -10.69
CA GLY A 245 -6.77 12.47 -9.41
C GLY A 245 -7.58 11.36 -8.73
N PHE A 246 -8.32 10.58 -9.50
CA PHE A 246 -9.10 9.44 -9.02
C PHE A 246 -8.20 8.33 -8.45
N LEU A 247 -7.15 7.95 -9.16
CA LEU A 247 -6.19 6.92 -8.73
C LEU A 247 -5.37 7.36 -7.51
N VAL A 248 -4.94 8.62 -7.46
CA VAL A 248 -4.29 9.18 -6.26
C VAL A 248 -5.24 9.13 -5.06
N ALA A 249 -6.50 9.53 -5.22
CA ALA A 249 -7.49 9.43 -4.14
C ALA A 249 -7.72 7.98 -3.69
N ALA A 250 -7.75 7.03 -4.63
CA ALA A 250 -7.87 5.61 -4.34
C ALA A 250 -6.68 5.08 -3.52
N SER A 251 -5.45 5.57 -3.77
CA SER A 251 -4.25 5.15 -3.05
C SER A 251 -4.27 5.47 -1.55
N TYR A 252 -4.96 6.53 -1.13
CA TYR A 252 -5.13 6.87 0.29
C TYR A 252 -6.01 5.85 1.04
N LEU A 253 -6.84 5.07 0.33
CA LEU A 253 -7.65 4.03 0.97
C LEU A 253 -6.78 2.90 1.55
N GLY A 254 -5.74 2.51 0.82
CA GLY A 254 -4.79 1.45 1.19
C GLY A 254 -5.43 0.06 1.35
N GLY A 255 -4.61 -0.90 1.76
CA GLY A 255 -5.05 -2.27 2.05
C GLY A 255 -5.55 -2.47 3.49
N CYS A 256 -5.93 -3.71 3.80
CA CYS A 256 -6.41 -4.10 5.13
C CYS A 256 -5.30 -4.02 6.19
N ALA A 257 -5.66 -3.90 7.47
CA ALA A 257 -4.71 -3.92 8.57
C ALA A 257 -3.95 -5.27 8.66
N GLY A 258 -2.64 -5.20 8.87
CA GLY A 258 -1.78 -6.41 8.90
C GLY A 258 -1.49 -7.01 7.52
N SER A 259 -1.65 -6.23 6.46
CA SER A 259 -1.19 -6.52 5.09
C SER A 259 0.15 -5.84 4.79
N THR A 260 0.73 -6.11 3.61
CA THR A 260 1.93 -5.43 3.10
C THR A 260 1.66 -4.06 2.48
N ALA A 261 0.40 -3.80 2.11
CA ALA A 261 -0.05 -2.56 1.48
C ALA A 261 0.13 -1.34 2.40
N GLY A 262 0.38 -0.18 1.84
CA GLY A 262 0.53 1.12 2.50
C GLY A 262 -0.79 1.87 2.68
N GLY A 263 -0.72 3.20 2.50
CA GLY A 263 -1.83 4.15 2.66
C GLY A 263 -2.36 4.26 4.10
N ASN A 264 -3.58 4.79 4.25
CA ASN A 264 -4.18 5.02 5.57
C ASN A 264 -4.60 3.75 6.30
N LYS A 265 -4.59 2.61 5.61
CA LYS A 265 -5.23 1.34 5.98
C LYS A 265 -6.76 1.42 5.95
N PHE A 266 -7.36 0.37 5.41
CA PHE A 266 -8.78 0.34 5.11
C PHE A 266 -9.67 0.48 6.37
N VAL A 267 -9.28 -0.14 7.49
CA VAL A 267 -9.96 0.03 8.79
C VAL A 267 -10.14 1.49 9.20
N ARG A 268 -9.13 2.34 9.00
CA ARG A 268 -9.20 3.76 9.42
C ARG A 268 -10.23 4.51 8.58
N ASN A 269 -10.30 4.22 7.29
CA ASN A 269 -11.30 4.80 6.39
C ASN A 269 -12.72 4.37 6.75
N VAL A 270 -12.95 3.09 7.06
CA VAL A 270 -14.26 2.60 7.51
C VAL A 270 -14.70 3.29 8.80
N ILE A 271 -13.80 3.41 9.78
CA ILE A 271 -14.10 4.07 11.06
C ILE A 271 -14.40 5.56 10.83
N THR A 272 -13.61 6.27 10.03
CA THR A 272 -13.84 7.68 9.70
C THR A 272 -15.21 7.91 9.06
N LEU A 273 -15.60 7.09 8.07
CA LEU A 273 -16.92 7.18 7.45
C LEU A 273 -18.06 6.93 8.44
N ARG A 274 -17.86 6.04 9.41
CA ARG A 274 -18.85 5.80 10.49
C ARG A 274 -18.92 6.92 11.49
N ILE A 275 -17.79 7.56 11.81
CA ILE A 275 -17.77 8.76 12.64
C ILE A 275 -18.54 9.88 11.94
N LEU A 276 -18.30 10.12 10.64
CA LEU A 276 -19.03 11.12 9.87
C LEU A 276 -20.54 10.84 9.86
N LYS A 277 -20.93 9.61 9.54
CA LYS A 277 -22.34 9.19 9.59
C LYS A 277 -22.95 9.37 10.98
N HIS A 278 -22.21 9.03 12.03
CA HIS A 278 -22.64 9.22 13.41
C HIS A 278 -22.86 10.71 13.71
N GLN A 279 -21.94 11.59 13.33
CA GLN A 279 -22.08 13.03 13.57
C GLN A 279 -23.28 13.63 12.82
N MET A 280 -23.51 13.21 11.57
CA MET A 280 -24.68 13.62 10.80
C MET A 280 -25.99 13.17 11.48
N LEU A 281 -26.05 11.92 11.96
CA LEU A 281 -27.23 11.41 12.66
C LEU A 281 -27.42 12.08 14.03
N GLN A 282 -26.35 12.38 14.76
CA GLN A 282 -26.41 13.09 16.03
C GLN A 282 -26.92 14.52 15.86
N ALA A 283 -26.55 15.19 14.77
CA ALA A 283 -27.07 16.52 14.42
C ALA A 283 -28.59 16.49 14.17
N ILE A 284 -29.10 15.43 13.54
CA ILE A 284 -30.54 15.23 13.29
C ILE A 284 -31.28 14.81 14.58
N HIS A 285 -30.65 13.97 15.41
CA HIS A 285 -31.23 13.43 16.63
C HIS A 285 -30.34 13.68 17.86
N PRO A 286 -30.33 14.90 18.43
CA PRO A 286 -29.38 15.30 19.48
C PRO A 286 -29.45 14.47 20.77
N ARG A 287 -30.59 13.81 21.04
CA ARG A 287 -30.81 12.97 22.23
C ARG A 287 -30.59 11.48 21.99
N ALA A 288 -30.28 11.07 20.76
CA ALA A 288 -30.03 9.67 20.45
C ALA A 288 -28.68 9.24 21.05
N ILE A 289 -28.63 8.06 21.67
CA ILE A 289 -27.38 7.41 22.10
C ILE A 289 -26.89 6.54 20.95
N LEU A 290 -26.15 7.14 20.04
CA LEU A 290 -25.54 6.44 18.91
C LEU A 290 -24.17 5.90 19.34
N LYS A 291 -23.75 4.77 18.75
CA LYS A 291 -22.41 4.21 18.96
C LYS A 291 -21.79 3.89 17.61
N VAL A 292 -20.50 4.19 17.46
CA VAL A 292 -19.72 3.69 16.33
C VAL A 292 -19.39 2.23 16.61
N VAL A 293 -19.81 1.33 15.73
CA VAL A 293 -19.53 -0.11 15.82
C VAL A 293 -18.51 -0.48 14.75
N TYR A 294 -17.62 -1.43 14.99
CA TYR A 294 -16.70 -2.05 14.04
C TYR A 294 -16.52 -3.53 14.40
N GLN A 295 -16.67 -4.44 13.44
CA GLN A 295 -16.68 -5.89 13.64
C GLN A 295 -17.63 -6.35 14.77
N GLY A 296 -18.82 -5.74 14.83
CA GLY A 296 -19.83 -6.04 15.85
C GLY A 296 -19.51 -5.52 17.26
N LYS A 297 -18.38 -4.83 17.48
CA LYS A 297 -17.99 -4.26 18.77
C LYS A 297 -18.04 -2.74 18.74
N ALA A 298 -18.44 -2.11 19.85
CA ALA A 298 -18.40 -0.65 19.96
C ALA A 298 -16.95 -0.14 19.99
N VAL A 299 -16.66 0.87 19.18
CA VAL A 299 -15.36 1.54 19.13
C VAL A 299 -15.27 2.52 20.30
N THR A 300 -14.16 2.50 21.04
CA THR A 300 -13.93 3.40 22.18
C THR A 300 -13.55 4.80 21.70
N ASN A 301 -13.79 5.81 22.54
CA ASN A 301 -13.43 7.20 22.22
C ASN A 301 -11.92 7.38 21.98
N ASP A 302 -11.07 6.66 22.70
CA ASP A 302 -9.60 6.67 22.49
C ASP A 302 -9.23 6.27 21.04
N VAL A 303 -9.88 5.23 20.51
CA VAL A 303 -9.65 4.76 19.13
C VAL A 303 -10.16 5.80 18.14
N ILE A 304 -11.33 6.39 18.39
CA ILE A 304 -11.89 7.46 17.54
C ILE A 304 -10.92 8.65 17.46
N GLN A 305 -10.42 9.13 18.60
CA GLN A 305 -9.48 10.24 18.65
C GLN A 305 -8.16 9.91 17.95
N ALA A 306 -7.64 8.69 18.13
CA ALA A 306 -6.42 8.24 17.46
C ALA A 306 -6.60 8.19 15.93
N VAL A 307 -7.72 7.66 15.43
CA VAL A 307 -8.02 7.61 13.98
C VAL A 307 -8.17 9.02 13.41
N MET A 308 -8.90 9.91 14.08
CA MET A 308 -9.06 11.30 13.62
C MET A 308 -7.73 12.05 13.59
N SER A 309 -6.90 11.86 14.63
CA SER A 309 -5.57 12.47 14.70
C SER A 309 -4.65 11.94 13.60
N PHE A 310 -4.74 10.64 13.29
CA PHE A 310 -4.01 10.03 12.17
C PHE A 310 -4.41 10.68 10.84
N MET A 311 -5.72 10.76 10.54
CA MET A 311 -6.21 11.34 9.29
C MET A 311 -5.83 12.81 9.14
N LEU A 312 -5.87 13.57 10.24
CA LEU A 312 -5.43 14.96 10.25
C LEU A 312 -3.92 15.06 9.97
N MET A 313 -3.11 14.18 10.57
CA MET A 313 -1.67 14.16 10.37
C MET A 313 -1.31 13.89 8.90
N VAL A 314 -1.97 12.90 8.27
CA VAL A 314 -1.80 12.58 6.85
C VAL A 314 -2.13 13.79 5.97
N ALA A 315 -3.23 14.49 6.25
CA ALA A 315 -3.63 15.66 5.48
C ALA A 315 -2.62 16.82 5.62
N ILE A 316 -2.18 17.11 6.85
CA ILE A 316 -1.21 18.17 7.13
C ILE A 316 0.15 17.83 6.51
N SER A 317 0.64 16.61 6.68
CA SER A 317 1.93 16.19 6.12
C SER A 317 1.92 16.24 4.60
N SER A 318 0.84 15.77 3.96
CA SER A 318 0.69 15.83 2.50
C SER A 318 0.78 17.28 2.04
N MET A 319 0.04 18.19 2.66
CA MET A 319 0.07 19.61 2.31
C MET A 319 1.45 20.25 2.52
N VAL A 320 2.07 20.05 3.69
CA VAL A 320 3.36 20.66 4.03
C VAL A 320 4.47 20.14 3.12
N LEU A 321 4.54 18.83 2.88
CA LEU A 321 5.55 18.24 2.00
C LEU A 321 5.36 18.67 0.54
N THR A 322 4.12 18.79 0.08
CA THR A 322 3.84 19.33 -1.27
C THR A 322 4.34 20.76 -1.41
N LEU A 323 4.09 21.62 -0.41
CA LEU A 323 4.62 22.99 -0.42
C LEU A 323 6.15 23.02 -0.44
N ILE A 324 6.81 22.15 0.34
CA ILE A 324 8.27 22.04 0.35
C ILE A 324 8.80 21.61 -1.02
N LEU A 325 8.17 20.65 -1.69
CA LEU A 325 8.58 20.24 -3.04
C LEU A 325 8.37 21.35 -4.07
N MET A 326 7.28 22.11 -3.98
CA MET A 326 7.05 23.25 -4.87
C MET A 326 8.16 24.31 -4.73
N LEU A 327 8.69 24.52 -3.53
CA LEU A 327 9.84 25.42 -3.32
C LEU A 327 11.12 24.95 -4.04
N THR A 328 11.20 23.67 -4.40
CA THR A 328 12.31 23.10 -5.18
C THR A 328 12.14 23.24 -6.70
N GLY A 329 11.01 23.77 -7.17
CA GLY A 329 10.75 24.07 -8.58
C GLY A 329 9.72 23.18 -9.27
N LEU A 330 9.19 22.15 -8.60
CA LEU A 330 8.10 21.32 -9.14
C LEU A 330 6.77 22.07 -9.15
N ASP A 331 5.95 21.86 -10.17
CA ASP A 331 4.58 22.36 -10.20
C ASP A 331 3.69 21.67 -9.14
N PHE A 332 2.55 22.28 -8.81
CA PHE A 332 1.65 21.77 -7.77
C PHE A 332 1.19 20.33 -8.04
N PHE A 333 0.87 19.99 -9.29
CA PHE A 333 0.32 18.67 -9.62
C PHE A 333 1.40 17.59 -9.50
N SER A 334 2.59 17.83 -10.03
CA SER A 334 3.73 16.91 -9.88
C SER A 334 4.17 16.78 -8.42
N ALA A 335 4.25 17.89 -7.68
CA ALA A 335 4.62 17.87 -6.26
C ALA A 335 3.58 17.13 -5.39
N PHE A 336 2.29 17.37 -5.62
CA PHE A 336 1.22 16.70 -4.87
C PHE A 336 1.18 15.20 -5.12
N THR A 337 1.31 14.80 -6.39
CA THR A 337 1.28 13.38 -6.77
C THR A 337 2.54 12.65 -6.32
N ALA A 338 3.73 13.27 -6.41
CA ALA A 338 4.98 12.72 -5.89
C ALA A 338 4.91 12.48 -4.36
N VAL A 339 4.42 13.47 -3.60
CA VAL A 339 4.26 13.35 -2.15
C VAL A 339 3.23 12.29 -1.80
N SER A 340 2.09 12.25 -2.50
CA SER A 340 1.06 11.23 -2.29
C SER A 340 1.61 9.84 -2.59
N ALA A 341 2.38 9.68 -3.66
CA ALA A 341 3.00 8.43 -4.05
C ALA A 341 4.00 7.92 -2.99
N CYS A 342 4.82 8.80 -2.42
CA CYS A 342 5.78 8.44 -1.38
C CYS A 342 5.13 8.23 -0.01
N LEU A 343 4.22 9.11 0.43
CA LEU A 343 3.54 8.97 1.73
C LEU A 343 2.64 7.74 1.80
N ASN A 344 1.94 7.42 0.72
CA ASN A 344 1.10 6.22 0.67
C ASN A 344 1.90 4.95 0.38
N VAL A 345 3.21 5.06 0.13
CA VAL A 345 4.07 3.92 -0.22
C VAL A 345 3.50 3.23 -1.46
N LEU A 346 3.17 4.04 -2.47
CA LEU A 346 2.52 3.65 -3.72
C LEU A 346 3.53 3.51 -4.85
N GLY A 347 4.37 4.53 -5.09
CA GLY A 347 5.39 4.52 -6.15
C GLY A 347 5.14 5.50 -7.28
N PRO A 348 4.21 5.24 -8.22
CA PRO A 348 3.96 6.09 -9.37
C PRO A 348 3.39 7.46 -8.99
N GLY A 349 3.98 8.51 -9.58
CA GLY A 349 3.44 9.87 -9.58
C GLY A 349 2.78 10.22 -10.91
N PHE A 350 2.32 11.47 -11.04
CA PHE A 350 1.79 12.01 -12.29
C PHE A 350 2.45 13.35 -12.62
N GLY A 351 2.23 13.88 -13.82
CA GLY A 351 2.90 15.10 -14.28
C GLY A 351 4.34 14.81 -14.66
N GLU A 352 5.28 15.64 -14.21
CA GLU A 352 6.70 15.49 -14.52
C GLU A 352 7.30 14.20 -13.96
N VAL A 353 6.71 13.65 -12.89
CA VAL A 353 7.16 12.40 -12.23
C VAL A 353 6.40 11.15 -12.69
N SER A 354 5.74 11.20 -13.85
CA SER A 354 4.92 10.08 -14.36
C SER A 354 5.75 8.86 -14.78
N SER A 355 6.91 9.09 -15.42
CA SER A 355 7.79 8.02 -15.87
C SER A 355 8.76 7.57 -14.79
N ASN A 356 9.38 8.53 -14.09
CA ASN A 356 10.37 8.30 -13.05
C ASN A 356 10.56 9.60 -12.24
N PHE A 357 11.34 9.52 -11.16
CA PHE A 357 11.60 10.64 -10.25
C PHE A 357 12.88 11.43 -10.60
N ILE A 358 13.49 11.23 -11.78
CA ILE A 358 14.67 11.99 -12.22
C ILE A 358 14.44 13.51 -12.23
N PRO A 359 13.25 14.03 -12.60
CA PRO A 359 13.00 15.49 -12.61
C PRO A 359 13.02 16.13 -11.21
N VAL A 360 13.02 15.34 -10.14
CA VAL A 360 13.04 15.84 -8.77
C VAL A 360 14.46 16.27 -8.41
N SER A 361 14.61 17.49 -7.88
CA SER A 361 15.91 17.97 -7.37
C SER A 361 16.45 17.11 -6.23
N ASP A 362 17.77 17.10 -6.01
CA ASP A 362 18.41 16.37 -4.90
C ASP A 362 17.76 16.66 -3.53
N THR A 363 17.38 17.93 -3.29
CA THR A 363 16.70 18.33 -2.05
C THR A 363 15.30 17.71 -1.97
N GLY A 364 14.56 17.73 -3.08
CA GLY A 364 13.25 17.07 -3.17
C GLY A 364 13.34 15.55 -3.00
N THR A 365 14.38 14.92 -3.53
CA THR A 365 14.64 13.49 -3.39
C THR A 365 14.79 13.10 -1.93
N TRP A 366 15.55 13.86 -1.12
CA TRP A 366 15.64 13.63 0.33
C TRP A 366 14.32 13.84 1.07
N VAL A 367 13.54 14.85 0.68
CA VAL A 367 12.20 15.11 1.26
C VAL A 367 11.28 13.92 0.99
N LEU A 368 11.29 13.39 -0.23
CA LEU A 368 10.52 12.20 -0.62
C LEU A 368 11.03 10.93 0.08
N THR A 369 12.35 10.77 0.26
CA THR A 369 12.92 9.68 1.06
C THR A 369 12.36 9.67 2.48
N LEU A 370 12.29 10.84 3.14
CA LEU A 370 11.69 10.97 4.46
C LEU A 370 10.18 10.70 4.43
N ALA A 371 9.47 11.14 3.39
CA ALA A 371 8.04 10.87 3.22
C ALA A 371 7.74 9.37 3.15
N MET A 372 8.54 8.60 2.41
CA MET A 372 8.41 7.13 2.33
C MET A 372 8.55 6.46 3.70
N ILE A 373 9.55 6.87 4.48
CA ILE A 373 9.79 6.34 5.83
C ILE A 373 8.62 6.69 6.76
N LEU A 374 8.16 7.94 6.72
CA LEU A 374 7.04 8.44 7.52
C LEU A 374 5.73 7.69 7.22
N GLY A 375 5.46 7.47 5.93
CA GLY A 375 4.33 6.67 5.46
C GLY A 375 4.40 5.22 5.96
N ARG A 376 5.56 4.58 5.80
CA ARG A 376 5.74 3.17 6.13
C ARG A 376 5.71 2.87 7.64
N LEU A 377 6.25 3.76 8.47
CA LEU A 377 6.32 3.56 9.92
C LEU A 377 5.03 3.96 10.66
N GLU A 378 4.00 4.45 9.96
CA GLU A 378 2.78 4.98 10.55
C GLU A 378 3.05 6.18 11.49
N TYR A 379 3.33 7.36 10.91
CA TYR A 379 3.32 8.73 11.48
C TYR A 379 3.65 8.87 12.98
N PHE A 380 2.76 8.40 13.87
CA PHE A 380 2.93 8.45 15.32
C PHE A 380 4.23 7.81 15.79
N THR A 381 4.66 6.68 15.26
CA THR A 381 5.88 6.02 15.74
C THR A 381 7.10 6.93 15.56
N LEU A 382 7.24 7.54 14.38
CA LEU A 382 8.35 8.43 14.06
C LEU A 382 8.23 9.75 14.82
N LEU A 383 7.04 10.35 14.87
CA LEU A 383 6.83 11.60 15.61
C LEU A 383 7.06 11.45 17.11
N THR A 384 6.71 10.29 17.70
CA THR A 384 6.99 10.03 19.12
C THR A 384 8.48 9.98 19.42
N LEU A 385 9.32 9.46 18.50
CA LEU A 385 10.77 9.45 18.66
C LEU A 385 11.38 10.87 18.64
N LEU A 386 10.71 11.83 18.01
CA LEU A 386 11.15 13.24 17.97
C LEU A 386 10.75 14.02 19.22
N LEU A 387 9.84 13.49 20.05
CA LEU A 387 9.41 14.17 21.27
C LEU A 387 10.43 13.97 22.39
N PRO A 388 10.94 15.05 23.02
CA PRO A 388 11.91 14.93 24.11
C PRO A 388 11.40 14.11 25.30
N GLN A 389 10.07 14.05 25.50
CA GLN A 389 9.48 13.24 26.56
C GLN A 389 9.68 11.74 26.37
N PHE A 390 9.79 11.25 25.12
CA PHE A 390 10.05 9.84 24.85
C PHE A 390 11.41 9.38 25.40
N TRP A 391 12.39 10.29 25.45
CA TRP A 391 13.76 10.02 25.88
C TRP A 391 14.02 10.31 27.36
N ARG A 392 12.99 10.74 28.11
CA ARG A 392 13.14 11.22 29.49
C ARG A 392 12.76 10.20 30.57
N ASP A 393 12.56 8.93 30.20
CA ASP A 393 12.35 7.82 31.13
C ASP A 393 13.47 6.77 31.03
#